data_AF-A0A0A1T3V6-F1
#
_entry.id   AF-A0A0A1T3V6-F1
#
_cell.length_a   1.000
_cell.length_b   1.000
_cell.length_c   1.000
_cell.angle_alpha   90.00
_cell.angle_beta   90.00
_cell.angle_gamma   90.00
#
_symmetry.space_group_name_H-M   'P 1'
#
loop_
_entity.id
_entity.type
_entity.pdbx_description
1 polymer ?
#
loop_
_entity_poly.entity_id
_entity_poly.type
_entity_poly.pdbx_seq_one_letter_code
_entity_poly.pdbx_strand_id
1 'polypeptide(L)'
;MDPIPRACDFPGGRLAIRVGSSKKILLITGTSPLEYLCPGTCPDYPIYCVLNLRTTYLSLQNYGSLPLLGFSRSAIIAPRSVASPIESHRLRHSRSPANRHNTIFTMPSRTLPTFTRAQVESHDSSTSCYVTIGPKVYDVTDFVDDHPGGGDLILEYAGRDIEEILKDGASHEHSEAAYEVLDDSLIGFIGEGNGSADAKQDANGGFVHPRTGMSCEEDLSKDTDYNSDYKKHKFLDLSKPLFLQVWRGGFSREFYLDQVHRPRHYKGGESAPLFGNFLEPLTKTPWWVIPTLWLPCVGYGLYRASEGLPTLSTVAGYFAFGVFLWTFIEYCMHRFLFHLDDYLPDNRVGITAHFLLHGIHHYLPMDKYRLVMPPTLFVVLATPFWKLAHAVFSYSWHAATAVYCGGIFGYICYDLTHYFLHHQNLPLWYKDLKKYHLQHHFLDYELGFGVTSRFWDRIFGTELQPPPMKMK
;
A
#
# COMPACT_ATOMS: atom_id res chain seq x y z
N MET A 1 -57.86 -11.48 64.12
CA MET A 1 -57.50 -10.21 64.77
C MET A 1 -56.08 -9.90 64.38
N ASP A 2 -55.94 -8.87 63.55
CA ASP A 2 -54.74 -8.08 63.20
C ASP A 2 -54.11 -7.39 64.45
N PRO A 3 -52.93 -6.70 64.39
CA PRO A 3 -52.33 -6.12 63.18
C PRO A 3 -50.79 -6.17 63.00
N ILE A 4 -50.43 -5.91 61.74
CA ILE A 4 -49.14 -5.44 61.18
C ILE A 4 -48.89 -3.95 61.52
N PRO A 5 -47.62 -3.49 61.61
CA PRO A 5 -47.20 -2.30 60.84
C PRO A 5 -45.83 -2.52 60.16
N ARG A 6 -45.70 -2.44 58.82
CA ARG A 6 -45.44 -1.29 57.91
C ARG A 6 -44.12 -0.51 58.10
N ALA A 7 -43.24 -0.70 57.10
CA ALA A 7 -42.47 0.24 56.26
C ALA A 7 -41.73 1.45 56.88
N CYS A 8 -40.48 1.67 56.44
CA CYS A 8 -39.85 2.99 56.30
C CYS A 8 -38.97 3.03 55.04
N ASP A 9 -39.22 4.07 54.24
CA ASP A 9 -38.57 4.48 53.00
C ASP A 9 -37.20 5.20 53.21
N PHE A 10 -36.44 5.24 52.10
CA PHE A 10 -35.31 6.08 51.65
C PHE A 10 -35.17 7.51 52.24
N PRO A 11 -33.96 8.16 52.27
CA PRO A 11 -33.34 8.70 51.03
C PRO A 11 -31.79 8.83 50.98
N GLY A 12 -31.28 9.03 49.75
CA GLY A 12 -29.88 9.27 49.45
C GLY A 12 -29.38 10.68 49.80
N GLY A 13 -28.05 10.85 49.74
CA GLY A 13 -27.39 12.16 49.87
C GLY A 13 -25.90 12.08 49.57
N ARG A 14 -25.46 12.82 48.54
CA ARG A 14 -24.07 13.11 48.21
C ARG A 14 -23.47 14.04 49.27
N LEU A 15 -22.19 13.87 49.63
CA LEU A 15 -21.44 14.87 50.40
C LEU A 15 -20.25 15.38 49.59
N ALA A 16 -20.26 16.68 49.29
CA ALA A 16 -19.14 17.42 48.74
C ALA A 16 -18.44 18.24 49.84
N ILE A 17 -17.17 18.52 49.58
CA ILE A 17 -16.10 18.93 50.49
C ILE A 17 -16.13 20.44 50.84
N ARG A 18 -15.62 20.83 52.02
CA ARG A 18 -15.00 22.15 52.24
C ARG A 18 -13.65 22.02 52.98
N VAL A 19 -12.62 22.69 52.46
CA VAL A 19 -11.22 22.69 52.96
C VAL A 19 -10.81 24.07 53.46
N GLY A 20 -10.06 24.10 54.56
CA GLY A 20 -9.14 25.17 54.98
C GLY A 20 -8.76 24.95 56.45
N SER A 21 -7.51 24.85 56.89
CA SER A 21 -6.22 25.20 56.30
C SER A 21 -5.14 24.20 56.75
N SER A 22 -5.02 23.08 56.04
CA SER A 22 -3.84 22.19 55.93
C SER A 22 -4.27 20.93 55.18
N LYS A 23 -3.91 20.81 53.89
CA LYS A 23 -4.24 19.64 53.07
C LYS A 23 -3.26 18.49 53.35
N LYS A 24 -3.64 17.52 54.16
CA LYS A 24 -3.20 16.10 54.08
C LYS A 24 -4.35 15.21 54.57
N ILE A 25 -4.92 14.39 53.69
CA ILE A 25 -5.82 13.29 54.07
C ILE A 25 -5.25 12.00 53.48
N LEU A 26 -4.97 11.08 54.40
CA LEU A 26 -4.53 9.70 54.23
C LEU A 26 -5.69 8.87 53.67
N LEU A 27 -5.50 8.22 52.52
CA LEU A 27 -6.46 7.24 51.98
C LEU A 27 -5.92 5.83 52.27
N ILE A 28 -6.55 5.17 53.23
CA ILE A 28 -6.38 3.75 53.55
C ILE A 28 -7.25 2.95 52.58
N THR A 29 -6.64 2.22 51.65
CA THR A 29 -7.36 1.24 50.81
C THR A 29 -7.14 -0.16 51.39
N GLY A 30 -8.12 -0.66 52.14
CA GLY A 30 -8.17 -2.04 52.63
C GLY A 30 -8.82 -2.95 51.59
N THR A 31 -8.09 -3.97 51.15
CA THR A 31 -8.59 -5.12 50.37
C THR A 31 -8.84 -6.29 51.31
N SER A 32 -10.07 -6.81 51.37
CA SER A 32 -10.35 -8.12 51.98
C SER A 32 -11.57 -8.76 51.30
N PRO A 33 -11.48 -10.02 50.83
CA PRO A 33 -12.65 -10.79 50.41
C PRO A 33 -13.27 -11.53 51.61
N LEU A 34 -14.60 -11.58 51.64
CA LEU A 34 -15.39 -12.47 52.50
C LEU A 34 -15.38 -13.88 51.92
N GLU A 35 -14.72 -14.83 52.57
CA GLU A 35 -14.82 -16.26 52.30
C GLU A 35 -15.92 -16.90 53.17
N TYR A 36 -16.82 -17.65 52.52
CA TYR A 36 -17.78 -18.54 53.19
C TYR A 36 -17.08 -19.86 53.54
N LEU A 37 -17.12 -20.22 54.82
CA LEU A 37 -16.64 -21.48 55.40
C LEU A 37 -17.62 -22.63 55.16
N CYS A 38 -17.13 -23.76 54.62
CA CYS A 38 -17.69 -25.10 54.81
C CYS A 38 -16.61 -26.00 55.45
N PRO A 39 -16.89 -26.79 56.51
CA PRO A 39 -15.89 -27.63 57.16
C PRO A 39 -15.92 -29.08 56.65
N GLY A 40 -14.75 -29.69 56.42
CA GLY A 40 -14.65 -31.11 56.05
C GLY A 40 -13.22 -31.64 55.84
N THR A 41 -12.48 -31.81 56.94
CA THR A 41 -11.47 -32.86 57.26
C THR A 41 -10.38 -33.32 56.24
N CYS A 42 -9.14 -32.92 56.59
CA CYS A 42 -7.90 -33.72 56.76
C CYS A 42 -6.96 -34.10 55.56
N PRO A 43 -5.64 -34.28 55.84
CA PRO A 43 -4.52 -33.72 55.06
C PRO A 43 -3.56 -34.76 54.43
N ASP A 44 -2.66 -34.31 53.53
CA ASP A 44 -1.22 -34.67 53.52
C ASP A 44 -0.42 -33.97 52.37
N TYR A 45 0.29 -32.88 52.72
CA TYR A 45 1.61 -32.36 52.27
C TYR A 45 2.03 -32.16 50.77
N PRO A 46 3.02 -31.29 50.45
CA PRO A 46 2.87 -30.18 49.50
C PRO A 46 3.91 -30.15 48.37
N ILE A 47 3.63 -29.45 47.24
CA ILE A 47 4.69 -28.82 46.44
C ILE A 47 4.21 -27.45 45.93
N TYR A 48 4.97 -26.42 46.29
CA TYR A 48 4.85 -25.05 45.82
C TYR A 48 5.36 -24.90 44.38
N CYS A 49 4.64 -24.14 43.55
CA CYS A 49 5.26 -23.34 42.49
C CYS A 49 4.37 -22.12 42.20
N VAL A 50 4.72 -20.98 42.79
CA VAL A 50 4.08 -19.68 42.54
C VAL A 50 4.81 -19.02 41.36
N LEU A 51 4.14 -18.94 40.21
CA LEU A 51 4.55 -18.07 39.10
C LEU A 51 4.12 -16.63 39.41
N ASN A 52 5.11 -15.76 39.55
CA ASN A 52 4.94 -14.34 39.86
C ASN A 52 4.98 -13.53 38.56
N LEU A 53 3.83 -12.99 38.13
CA LEU A 53 3.72 -12.02 37.04
C LEU A 53 3.51 -10.63 37.67
N ARG A 54 4.59 -9.83 37.75
CA ARG A 54 4.50 -8.40 38.01
C ARG A 54 4.85 -7.62 36.75
N THR A 55 3.83 -7.01 36.16
CA THR A 55 3.96 -5.92 35.18
C THR A 55 4.11 -4.61 35.96
N THR A 56 5.19 -3.87 35.72
CA THR A 56 5.38 -2.53 36.29
C THR A 56 5.53 -1.52 35.15
N TYR A 57 4.66 -0.52 35.14
CA TYR A 57 4.81 0.71 34.35
C TYR A 57 5.74 1.66 35.12
N LEU A 58 6.73 2.24 34.45
CA LEU A 58 7.48 3.40 34.95
C LEU A 58 7.79 4.35 33.78
N SER A 59 7.23 5.55 33.91
CA SER A 59 7.58 6.77 33.18
C SER A 59 8.71 7.48 33.92
N LEU A 60 9.71 8.00 33.22
CA LEU A 60 10.59 9.06 33.73
C LEU A 60 11.18 9.91 32.58
N GLN A 61 11.01 11.23 32.70
CA GLN A 61 11.66 12.27 31.91
C GLN A 61 13.02 12.66 32.49
N ASN A 62 13.97 12.96 31.59
CA ASN A 62 15.07 13.94 31.60
C ASN A 62 15.75 14.37 32.92
N TYR A 63 17.07 14.15 33.01
CA TYR A 63 18.10 15.13 33.42
C TYR A 63 19.43 14.80 32.71
N GLY A 64 20.19 15.83 32.32
CA GLY A 64 21.29 15.74 31.35
C GLY A 64 22.74 15.71 31.88
N SER A 65 23.63 15.58 30.89
CA SER A 65 25.02 16.09 30.75
C SER A 65 26.22 15.52 31.57
N LEU A 66 27.06 14.74 30.84
CA LEU A 66 28.56 14.67 30.71
C LEU A 66 29.47 14.44 31.95
N PRO A 67 30.74 13.95 31.83
CA PRO A 67 31.63 13.98 30.64
C PRO A 67 32.46 12.72 30.28
N LEU A 68 33.20 12.89 29.17
CA LEU A 68 34.13 12.05 28.40
C LEU A 68 35.41 11.60 29.12
N LEU A 69 35.91 10.40 28.76
CA LEU A 69 37.30 9.90 28.71
C LEU A 69 37.21 8.58 27.89
N GLY A 70 37.87 8.29 26.76
CA GLY A 70 39.13 8.77 26.19
C GLY A 70 40.22 7.70 26.39
N PHE A 71 40.32 6.66 25.55
CA PHE A 71 41.54 5.84 25.42
C PHE A 71 41.71 5.17 24.04
N SER A 72 42.98 4.94 23.72
CA SER A 72 43.64 4.98 22.42
C SER A 72 43.72 3.65 21.66
N ARG A 73 43.98 3.76 20.34
CA ARG A 73 44.43 2.72 19.40
C ARG A 73 45.86 2.25 19.68
N SER A 74 46.13 0.98 19.31
CA SER A 74 47.33 0.36 18.68
C SER A 74 47.47 -1.10 19.16
N ALA A 75 48.04 -2.10 18.48
CA ALA A 75 48.38 -2.43 17.10
C ALA A 75 48.94 -3.89 17.11
N ILE A 76 48.81 -4.62 15.99
CA ILE A 76 49.71 -5.69 15.48
C ILE A 76 49.82 -7.03 16.25
N ILE A 77 49.62 -8.16 15.54
CA ILE A 77 50.57 -9.28 15.33
C ILE A 77 49.97 -10.23 14.26
N ALA A 78 50.78 -10.56 13.25
CA ALA A 78 50.55 -11.62 12.25
C ALA A 78 51.70 -12.64 12.35
N PRO A 79 51.55 -13.89 11.84
CA PRO A 79 52.70 -14.75 11.59
C PRO A 79 52.96 -15.11 10.10
N ARG A 80 54.28 -15.18 9.84
CA ARG A 80 55.13 -15.73 8.74
C ARG A 80 54.56 -16.91 7.91
N SER A 81 54.64 -16.93 6.58
CA SER A 81 55.76 -17.14 5.61
C SER A 81 56.26 -18.59 5.42
N VAL A 82 56.14 -19.12 4.20
CA VAL A 82 56.98 -20.20 3.61
C VAL A 82 57.23 -19.86 2.13
N ALA A 83 58.43 -20.16 1.62
CA ALA A 83 59.04 -19.58 0.42
C ALA A 83 59.23 -20.56 -0.76
N SER A 84 59.11 -20.03 -2.00
CA SER A 84 59.91 -20.27 -3.25
C SER A 84 59.96 -21.69 -3.89
N PRO A 85 60.42 -21.92 -5.16
CA PRO A 85 61.28 -21.05 -6.00
C PRO A 85 61.13 -21.06 -7.57
N ILE A 86 61.78 -20.08 -8.25
CA ILE A 86 62.53 -20.11 -9.57
C ILE A 86 61.70 -20.32 -10.89
N GLU A 87 61.89 -19.71 -12.10
CA GLU A 87 63.04 -19.16 -12.87
C GLU A 87 62.62 -18.20 -14.06
N SER A 88 63.54 -17.27 -14.39
CA SER A 88 63.98 -16.73 -15.71
C SER A 88 63.14 -15.93 -16.75
N HIS A 89 63.63 -14.70 -16.99
CA HIS A 89 63.97 -14.02 -18.26
C HIS A 89 63.02 -13.96 -19.48
N ARG A 90 62.57 -12.73 -19.84
CA ARG A 90 63.09 -11.97 -21.01
C ARG A 90 62.47 -10.56 -21.11
N LEU A 91 63.33 -9.56 -21.32
CA LEU A 91 63.02 -8.19 -21.68
C LEU A 91 62.55 -8.09 -23.14
N ARG A 92 61.54 -7.26 -23.41
CA ARG A 92 61.48 -6.41 -24.61
C ARG A 92 60.53 -5.22 -24.39
N HIS A 93 61.09 -4.03 -24.60
CA HIS A 93 60.39 -2.75 -24.67
C HIS A 93 59.32 -2.74 -25.77
N SER A 94 58.13 -2.20 -25.47
CA SER A 94 57.37 -1.38 -26.40
C SER A 94 56.45 -0.43 -25.63
N ARG A 95 56.15 0.70 -26.26
CA ARG A 95 55.73 1.99 -25.71
C ARG A 95 54.28 2.00 -25.19
N SER A 96 54.04 2.79 -24.15
CA SER A 96 52.70 3.24 -23.71
C SER A 96 52.16 4.33 -24.65
N PRO A 97 50.83 4.45 -24.79
CA PRO A 97 50.24 5.72 -24.39
C PRO A 97 48.96 5.60 -23.55
N ALA A 98 48.97 6.39 -22.47
CA ALA A 98 47.88 7.10 -21.79
C ALA A 98 46.41 6.67 -22.04
N ASN A 99 45.82 6.16 -20.97
CA ASN A 99 44.39 6.09 -20.67
C ASN A 99 43.69 7.47 -20.89
N ARG A 100 42.73 7.55 -21.82
CA ARG A 100 41.63 8.51 -21.75
C ARG A 100 40.42 7.78 -21.18
N HIS A 101 39.93 8.26 -20.05
CA HIS A 101 38.68 7.84 -19.44
C HIS A 101 37.52 8.14 -20.40
N ASN A 102 36.88 7.09 -20.92
CA ASN A 102 35.60 7.18 -21.60
C ASN A 102 34.52 6.96 -20.53
N THR A 103 34.05 8.04 -19.91
CA THR A 103 32.87 8.03 -19.04
C THR A 103 31.63 7.97 -19.91
N ILE A 104 31.09 6.76 -20.09
CA ILE A 104 29.73 6.55 -20.60
C ILE A 104 28.78 7.06 -19.52
N PHE A 105 28.19 8.23 -19.75
CA PHE A 105 27.10 8.76 -18.94
C PHE A 105 25.82 8.08 -19.41
N THR A 106 25.43 6.97 -18.77
CA THR A 106 24.12 6.35 -18.97
C THR A 106 23.06 7.18 -18.25
N MET A 107 22.29 7.95 -19.03
CA MET A 107 21.14 8.73 -18.53
C MET A 107 19.98 7.79 -18.12
N PRO A 108 19.27 8.05 -17.01
CA PRO A 108 18.11 7.27 -16.59
C PRO A 108 16.86 7.64 -17.41
N SER A 109 16.13 6.61 -17.87
CA SER A 109 14.80 6.72 -18.49
C SER A 109 13.85 7.51 -17.57
N ARG A 110 13.50 8.73 -17.99
CA ARG A 110 12.49 9.59 -17.38
C ARG A 110 11.16 9.38 -18.11
N THR A 111 10.08 9.10 -17.38
CA THR A 111 8.72 9.30 -17.91
C THR A 111 8.60 10.77 -18.30
N LEU A 112 8.44 11.03 -19.59
CA LEU A 112 8.51 12.36 -20.15
C LEU A 112 7.21 13.16 -19.86
N PRO A 113 7.30 14.44 -19.49
CA PRO A 113 6.15 15.29 -19.17
C PRO A 113 5.16 15.47 -20.32
N THR A 114 3.92 15.84 -19.98
CA THR A 114 2.88 16.23 -20.94
C THR A 114 2.85 17.76 -21.07
N PHE A 115 2.86 18.26 -22.30
CA PHE A 115 2.81 19.67 -22.65
C PHE A 115 1.46 20.00 -23.31
N THR A 116 0.96 21.20 -23.08
CA THR A 116 -0.14 21.75 -23.90
C THR A 116 0.43 22.34 -25.19
N ARG A 117 -0.39 22.41 -26.24
CA ARG A 117 0.04 23.04 -27.51
C ARG A 117 0.52 24.47 -27.32
N ALA A 118 -0.19 25.25 -26.50
CA ALA A 118 0.20 26.63 -26.19
C ALA A 118 1.56 26.74 -25.45
N GLN A 119 1.94 25.74 -24.65
CA GLN A 119 3.27 25.70 -24.03
C GLN A 119 4.34 25.46 -25.08
N VAL A 120 4.15 24.52 -26.00
CA VAL A 120 5.12 24.25 -27.07
C VAL A 120 5.29 25.45 -28.00
N GLU A 121 4.19 26.10 -28.39
CA GLU A 121 4.20 27.30 -29.23
C GLU A 121 4.92 28.49 -28.57
N SER A 122 5.04 28.51 -27.24
CA SER A 122 5.76 29.57 -26.52
C SER A 122 7.30 29.43 -26.54
N HIS A 123 7.81 28.32 -27.08
CA HIS A 123 9.24 28.04 -27.24
C HIS A 123 9.65 28.20 -28.72
N ASP A 124 9.62 29.44 -29.20
CA ASP A 124 9.78 29.84 -30.61
C ASP A 124 11.07 30.62 -30.92
N SER A 125 12.11 30.52 -30.08
CA SER A 125 13.33 31.35 -30.17
C SER A 125 14.63 30.54 -30.15
N SER A 126 15.75 31.14 -30.56
CA SER A 126 17.06 30.45 -30.56
C SER A 126 17.56 30.05 -29.18
N THR A 127 17.07 30.69 -28.12
CA THR A 127 17.40 30.34 -26.73
C THR A 127 16.41 29.36 -26.10
N SER A 128 15.32 29.04 -26.81
CA SER A 128 14.30 28.09 -26.39
C SER A 128 13.43 27.70 -27.59
N CYS A 129 13.75 26.57 -28.22
CA CYS A 129 13.20 26.15 -29.51
C CYS A 129 12.65 24.72 -29.43
N TYR A 130 11.32 24.59 -29.37
CA TYR A 130 10.67 23.28 -29.34
C TYR A 130 9.99 22.96 -30.67
N VAL A 131 9.94 21.68 -31.03
CA VAL A 131 9.27 21.20 -32.24
C VAL A 131 8.47 19.93 -31.95
N THR A 132 7.51 19.59 -32.81
CA THR A 132 6.65 18.41 -32.61
C THR A 132 6.67 17.48 -33.81
N ILE A 133 6.51 16.18 -33.53
CA ILE A 133 6.15 15.18 -34.55
C ILE A 133 4.96 14.40 -34.00
N GLY A 134 3.78 14.71 -34.50
CA GLY A 134 2.53 14.16 -33.99
C GLY A 134 2.37 14.47 -32.49
N PRO A 135 2.26 13.46 -31.61
CA PRO A 135 2.08 13.69 -30.18
C PRO A 135 3.39 13.91 -29.42
N LYS A 136 4.56 13.81 -30.04
CA LYS A 136 5.87 13.95 -29.36
C LYS A 136 6.37 15.39 -29.37
N VAL A 137 7.03 15.82 -28.30
CA VAL A 137 7.63 17.15 -28.13
C VAL A 137 9.13 17.03 -27.94
N TYR A 138 9.89 17.78 -28.73
CA TYR A 138 11.35 17.75 -28.78
C TYR A 138 11.93 19.12 -28.44
N ASP A 139 12.96 19.15 -27.59
CA ASP A 139 13.74 20.36 -27.29
C ASP A 139 15.00 20.37 -28.14
N VAL A 140 14.98 21.13 -29.22
CA VAL A 140 16.10 21.22 -30.18
C VAL A 140 16.96 22.45 -29.92
N THR A 141 16.81 23.12 -28.78
CA THR A 141 17.51 24.38 -28.45
C THR A 141 19.02 24.24 -28.60
N ASP A 142 19.60 23.16 -28.05
CA ASP A 142 21.04 22.91 -28.09
C ASP A 142 21.51 22.46 -29.49
N PHE A 143 20.60 22.04 -30.37
CA PHE A 143 20.90 21.54 -31.70
C PHE A 143 20.76 22.60 -32.81
N VAL A 144 20.16 23.76 -32.52
CA VAL A 144 19.93 24.82 -33.53
C VAL A 144 21.21 25.21 -34.27
N ASP A 145 22.30 25.44 -33.53
CA ASP A 145 23.59 25.88 -34.10
C ASP A 145 24.38 24.76 -34.77
N ASP A 146 24.11 23.50 -34.40
CA ASP A 146 24.79 22.31 -34.91
C ASP A 146 24.08 21.68 -36.11
N HIS A 147 22.94 22.25 -36.53
CA HIS A 147 22.15 21.76 -37.65
C HIS A 147 22.91 21.87 -38.99
N PRO A 148 23.15 20.77 -39.72
CA PRO A 148 23.90 20.79 -40.99
C PRO A 148 23.28 21.65 -42.09
N GLY A 149 21.96 21.89 -42.05
CA GLY A 149 21.24 22.78 -42.96
C GLY A 149 21.21 24.26 -42.53
N GLY A 150 21.78 24.59 -41.37
CA GLY A 150 21.75 25.91 -40.75
C GLY A 150 20.58 26.07 -39.76
N GLY A 151 20.83 26.79 -38.66
CA GLY A 151 19.86 27.02 -37.59
C GLY A 151 18.66 27.88 -38.01
N ASP A 152 18.82 28.75 -39.01
CA ASP A 152 17.75 29.59 -39.54
C ASP A 152 16.54 28.78 -40.05
N LEU A 153 16.78 27.57 -40.58
CA LEU A 153 15.72 26.66 -41.03
C LEU A 153 14.95 26.03 -39.87
N ILE A 154 15.60 25.79 -38.73
CA ILE A 154 14.93 25.27 -37.54
C ILE A 154 14.05 26.35 -36.91
N LEU A 155 14.54 27.60 -36.87
CA LEU A 155 13.82 28.72 -36.28
C LEU A 155 12.52 29.06 -37.04
N GLU A 156 12.45 28.79 -38.34
CA GLU A 156 11.21 28.96 -39.13
C GLU A 156 10.07 28.03 -38.65
N TYR A 157 10.42 26.89 -38.06
CA TYR A 157 9.49 25.87 -37.57
C TYR A 157 9.45 25.75 -36.05
N ALA A 158 10.09 26.67 -35.33
CA ALA A 158 10.04 26.71 -33.87
C ALA A 158 8.58 26.84 -33.37
N GLY A 159 8.21 26.02 -32.40
CA GLY A 159 6.85 25.89 -31.86
C GLY A 159 5.87 25.14 -32.75
N ARG A 160 6.30 24.52 -33.86
CA ARG A 160 5.42 23.88 -34.86
C ARG A 160 5.68 22.38 -35.04
N ASP A 161 4.75 21.74 -35.75
CA ASP A 161 4.92 20.36 -36.19
C ASP A 161 5.78 20.29 -37.45
N ILE A 162 6.77 19.39 -37.42
CA ILE A 162 7.78 19.25 -38.46
C ILE A 162 7.69 17.91 -39.22
N GLU A 163 6.63 17.11 -39.00
CA GLU A 163 6.50 15.79 -39.61
C GLU A 163 6.47 15.86 -41.14
N GLU A 164 5.76 16.84 -41.69
CA GLU A 164 5.62 17.00 -43.14
C GLU A 164 6.93 17.48 -43.79
N ILE A 165 7.63 18.43 -43.16
CA ILE A 165 8.87 18.99 -43.71
C ILE A 165 10.04 18.00 -43.62
N LEU A 166 10.10 17.18 -42.56
CA LEU A 166 11.11 16.11 -42.44
C LEU A 166 10.96 15.02 -43.51
N LYS A 167 9.73 14.81 -44.00
CA LYS A 167 9.40 13.84 -45.06
C LYS A 167 9.42 14.45 -46.45
N ASP A 168 9.59 15.76 -46.58
CA ASP A 168 9.57 16.45 -47.86
C ASP A 168 10.90 16.26 -48.61
N GLY A 169 10.89 15.34 -49.58
CA GLY A 169 12.02 15.09 -50.46
C GLY A 169 12.38 16.25 -51.40
N ALA A 170 11.56 17.30 -51.49
CA ALA A 170 11.89 18.51 -52.26
C ALA A 170 12.83 19.47 -51.48
N SER A 171 12.80 19.44 -50.15
CA SER A 171 13.69 20.24 -49.30
C SER A 171 15.04 19.55 -49.09
N HIS A 172 15.03 18.31 -48.59
CA HIS A 172 16.12 17.31 -48.57
C HIS A 172 15.68 16.10 -47.73
N GLU A 173 16.17 14.90 -48.06
CA GLU A 173 15.84 13.68 -47.32
C GLU A 173 16.74 13.52 -46.08
N HIS A 174 16.13 13.40 -44.90
CA HIS A 174 16.83 13.14 -43.65
C HIS A 174 17.18 11.64 -43.53
N SER A 175 18.45 11.33 -43.28
CA SER A 175 18.89 9.94 -43.04
C SER A 175 18.33 9.39 -41.72
N GLU A 176 18.25 8.06 -41.56
CA GLU A 176 17.86 7.42 -40.29
C GLU A 176 18.64 7.95 -39.08
N ALA A 177 19.93 8.26 -39.23
CA ALA A 177 20.76 8.82 -38.16
C ALA A 177 20.29 10.23 -37.71
N ALA A 178 19.63 11.00 -38.58
CA ALA A 178 19.07 12.30 -38.22
C ALA A 178 17.82 12.16 -37.34
N TYR A 179 17.01 11.11 -37.57
CA TYR A 179 15.88 10.77 -36.71
C TYR A 179 16.34 10.28 -35.33
N GLU A 180 17.45 9.55 -35.26
CA GLU A 180 18.05 9.13 -33.97
C GLU A 180 18.52 10.34 -33.14
N VAL A 181 19.16 11.34 -33.76
CA VAL A 181 19.56 12.59 -33.08
C VAL A 181 18.36 13.36 -32.55
N LEU A 182 17.25 13.37 -33.29
CA LEU A 182 16.01 13.99 -32.84
C LEU A 182 15.39 13.25 -31.65
N ASP A 183 15.39 11.92 -31.66
CA ASP A 183 14.86 11.11 -30.56
C ASP A 183 15.62 11.32 -29.23
N ASP A 184 16.91 11.64 -29.27
CA ASP A 184 17.70 12.03 -28.07
C ASP A 184 17.21 13.36 -27.46
N SER A 185 16.55 14.21 -28.25
CA SER A 185 16.01 15.51 -27.85
C SER A 185 14.56 15.43 -27.37
N LEU A 186 14.01 14.23 -27.20
CA LEU A 186 12.61 14.03 -26.78
C LEU A 186 12.41 14.43 -25.32
N ILE A 187 11.53 15.41 -25.09
CA ILE A 187 11.24 15.95 -23.76
C ILE A 187 9.82 15.67 -23.28
N GLY A 188 8.88 15.25 -24.14
CA GLY A 188 7.49 15.08 -23.72
C GLY A 188 6.51 14.67 -24.79
N PHE A 189 5.22 14.76 -24.41
CA PHE A 189 4.10 14.51 -25.30
C PHE A 189 3.06 15.64 -25.22
N ILE A 190 2.34 15.93 -26.30
CA ILE A 190 1.22 16.87 -26.27
C ILE A 190 0.00 16.20 -25.64
N GLY A 191 -0.65 16.87 -24.68
CA GLY A 191 -1.91 16.44 -24.10
C GLY A 191 -2.94 17.57 -24.07
N GLU A 192 -4.14 17.30 -24.57
CA GLU A 192 -5.29 18.19 -24.41
C GLU A 192 -6.02 17.85 -23.10
N GLY A 193 -6.33 18.89 -22.32
CA GLY A 193 -7.09 18.75 -21.09
C GLY A 193 -8.53 18.31 -21.36
N ASN A 194 -8.76 17.00 -21.41
CA ASN A 194 -9.94 16.30 -20.91
C ASN A 194 -9.73 14.79 -21.10
N GLY A 195 -10.10 14.02 -20.07
CA GLY A 195 -9.78 12.61 -19.93
C GLY A 195 -10.04 11.77 -21.18
N SER A 196 -8.95 11.24 -21.73
CA SER A 196 -8.83 9.94 -22.39
C SER A 196 -7.34 9.76 -22.67
N ALA A 197 -6.64 9.08 -21.77
CA ALA A 197 -5.26 8.65 -22.05
C ALA A 197 -5.30 7.66 -23.23
N ASP A 198 -4.47 7.90 -24.24
CA ASP A 198 -4.46 7.13 -25.49
C ASP A 198 -4.27 5.63 -25.22
N ALA A 199 -5.27 4.87 -25.64
CA ALA A 199 -5.29 3.42 -25.60
C ALA A 199 -4.25 2.86 -26.58
N LYS A 200 -3.29 2.08 -26.08
CA LYS A 200 -2.48 1.24 -26.96
C LYS A 200 -3.31 0.04 -27.39
N GLN A 201 -3.20 -0.35 -28.66
CA GLN A 201 -3.76 -1.61 -29.14
C GLN A 201 -2.80 -2.76 -28.79
N ASP A 202 -3.34 -3.90 -28.36
CA ASP A 202 -2.55 -5.13 -28.25
C ASP A 202 -2.17 -5.65 -29.65
N ALA A 203 -1.32 -6.69 -29.71
CA ALA A 203 -0.89 -7.32 -30.96
C ALA A 203 -2.04 -7.93 -31.80
N ASN A 204 -3.27 -7.98 -31.27
CA ASN A 204 -4.50 -8.49 -31.89
C ASN A 204 -5.59 -7.41 -32.07
N GLY A 205 -5.30 -6.12 -31.87
CA GLY A 205 -6.26 -5.02 -32.03
C GLY A 205 -7.24 -4.83 -30.85
N GLY A 206 -6.97 -5.39 -29.68
CA GLY A 206 -7.70 -5.19 -28.43
C GLY A 206 -7.33 -3.87 -27.74
N PHE A 207 -8.31 -3.21 -27.10
CA PHE A 207 -8.08 -2.03 -26.26
C PHE A 207 -7.23 -2.41 -25.05
N VAL A 208 -6.05 -1.81 -24.89
CA VAL A 208 -5.23 -1.93 -23.69
C VAL A 208 -5.42 -0.67 -22.85
N HIS A 209 -5.85 -0.86 -21.60
CA HIS A 209 -6.06 0.26 -20.71
C HIS A 209 -4.72 0.95 -20.40
N PRO A 210 -4.59 2.26 -20.62
CA PRO A 210 -3.30 2.98 -20.57
C PRO A 210 -2.66 2.97 -19.17
N ARG A 211 -3.47 2.90 -18.10
CA ARG A 211 -2.99 2.95 -16.72
C ARG A 211 -2.56 1.60 -16.18
N THR A 212 -3.29 0.53 -16.50
CA THR A 212 -3.02 -0.83 -15.98
C THR A 212 -2.20 -1.66 -16.96
N GLY A 213 -2.22 -1.30 -18.25
CA GLY A 213 -1.57 -2.05 -19.32
C GLY A 213 -2.28 -3.34 -19.70
N MET A 214 -3.55 -3.52 -19.30
CA MET A 214 -4.31 -4.75 -19.50
C MET A 214 -5.49 -4.57 -20.46
N SER A 215 -5.83 -5.63 -21.18
CA SER A 215 -6.93 -5.66 -22.14
C SER A 215 -8.16 -6.40 -21.62
N CYS A 216 -7.97 -7.40 -20.77
CA CYS A 216 -9.05 -8.25 -20.24
C CYS A 216 -8.70 -8.89 -18.89
N GLU A 217 -9.68 -9.55 -18.27
CA GLU A 217 -9.53 -10.29 -17.02
C GLU A 217 -8.47 -11.41 -17.14
N GLU A 218 -8.40 -12.07 -18.29
CA GLU A 218 -7.46 -13.18 -18.52
C GLU A 218 -5.99 -12.73 -18.46
N ASP A 219 -5.70 -11.45 -18.69
CA ASP A 219 -4.35 -10.88 -18.56
C ASP A 219 -3.83 -10.91 -17.11
N LEU A 220 -4.72 -10.91 -16.11
CA LEU A 220 -4.34 -10.94 -14.70
C LEU A 220 -3.65 -12.25 -14.27
N SER A 221 -3.85 -13.32 -15.03
CA SER A 221 -3.26 -14.65 -14.76
C SER A 221 -2.07 -14.98 -15.66
N LYS A 222 -1.63 -14.07 -16.53
CA LYS A 222 -0.49 -14.30 -17.42
C LYS A 222 0.82 -14.06 -16.67
N ASP A 223 1.65 -15.10 -16.57
CA ASP A 223 2.99 -15.03 -15.99
C ASP A 223 3.79 -13.84 -16.56
N THR A 224 4.33 -13.02 -15.66
CA THR A 224 5.21 -11.90 -16.03
C THR A 224 6.64 -12.39 -16.20
N ASP A 225 7.30 -11.99 -17.29
CA ASP A 225 8.74 -12.20 -17.45
C ASP A 225 9.53 -11.17 -16.64
N TYR A 226 10.26 -11.64 -15.63
CA TYR A 226 10.87 -10.78 -14.61
C TYR A 226 11.94 -9.83 -15.17
N ASN A 227 12.74 -10.32 -16.12
CA ASN A 227 13.86 -9.56 -16.66
C ASN A 227 13.36 -8.45 -17.59
N SER A 228 12.38 -8.75 -18.45
CA SER A 228 11.79 -7.78 -19.35
C SER A 228 10.95 -6.74 -18.60
N ASP A 229 10.15 -7.14 -17.60
CA ASP A 229 9.38 -6.21 -16.76
C ASP A 229 10.29 -5.22 -16.04
N TYR A 230 11.33 -5.71 -15.34
CA TYR A 230 12.28 -4.83 -14.65
C TYR A 230 13.06 -3.94 -15.63
N LYS A 231 13.44 -4.45 -16.81
CA LYS A 231 14.13 -3.64 -17.83
C LYS A 231 13.25 -2.52 -18.37
N LYS A 232 11.97 -2.80 -18.61
CA LYS A 232 11.00 -1.88 -19.22
C LYS A 232 10.50 -0.84 -18.22
N HIS A 233 10.10 -1.29 -17.04
CA HIS A 233 9.39 -0.46 -16.06
C HIS A 233 10.27 0.10 -14.95
N LYS A 234 11.47 -0.46 -14.72
CA LYS A 234 12.43 -0.01 -13.69
C LYS A 234 11.82 0.10 -12.29
N PHE A 235 10.80 -0.71 -11.99
CA PHE A 235 10.09 -0.67 -10.72
C PHE A 235 10.63 -1.71 -9.72
N LEU A 236 10.07 -2.92 -9.69
CA LEU A 236 10.49 -3.99 -8.78
C LEU A 236 11.00 -5.21 -9.56
N ASP A 237 12.17 -5.69 -9.19
CA ASP A 237 12.74 -6.94 -9.71
C ASP A 237 12.10 -8.13 -8.99
N LEU A 238 11.17 -8.80 -9.67
CA LEU A 238 10.45 -9.97 -9.15
C LEU A 238 11.38 -11.15 -8.82
N SER A 239 12.61 -11.19 -9.33
CA SER A 239 13.57 -12.24 -8.97
C SER A 239 14.16 -12.08 -7.57
N LYS A 240 13.88 -10.97 -6.89
CA LYS A 240 14.44 -10.60 -5.58
C LYS A 240 13.34 -10.24 -4.57
N PRO A 241 13.64 -10.28 -3.25
CA PRO A 241 12.69 -9.86 -2.23
C PRO A 241 12.19 -8.42 -2.41
N LEU A 242 10.87 -8.22 -2.39
CA LEU A 242 10.25 -6.94 -2.75
C LEU A 242 10.33 -5.87 -1.66
N PHE A 243 10.31 -6.23 -0.37
CA PHE A 243 10.17 -5.27 0.72
C PHE A 243 11.33 -4.26 0.76
N LEU A 244 12.57 -4.74 0.67
CA LEU A 244 13.74 -3.87 0.69
C LEU A 244 13.87 -3.03 -0.58
N GLN A 245 13.34 -3.53 -1.70
CA GLN A 245 13.28 -2.76 -2.94
C GLN A 245 12.32 -1.58 -2.81
N VAL A 246 11.14 -1.78 -2.19
CA VAL A 246 10.22 -0.67 -1.91
C VAL A 246 10.80 0.29 -0.86
N TRP A 247 11.33 -0.25 0.25
CA TRP A 247 11.85 0.57 1.36
C TRP A 247 13.08 1.42 0.98
N ARG A 248 13.94 0.91 0.08
CA ARG A 248 15.19 1.57 -0.35
C ARG A 248 15.17 2.05 -1.81
N GLY A 249 14.05 1.87 -2.51
CA GLY A 249 13.96 2.14 -3.95
C GLY A 249 14.05 3.62 -4.32
N GLY A 250 13.71 4.52 -3.40
CA GLY A 250 13.77 5.97 -3.63
C GLY A 250 12.78 6.45 -4.70
N PHE A 251 11.69 5.72 -4.91
CA PHE A 251 10.63 6.07 -5.85
C PHE A 251 9.93 7.36 -5.42
N SER A 252 9.61 8.23 -6.38
CA SER A 252 8.60 9.26 -6.15
C SER A 252 7.23 8.60 -6.04
N ARG A 253 6.33 9.25 -5.30
CA ARG A 253 4.93 8.86 -5.17
C ARG A 253 4.27 8.61 -6.52
N GLU A 254 4.39 9.52 -7.47
CA GLU A 254 3.71 9.45 -8.77
C GLU A 254 4.17 8.21 -9.55
N PHE A 255 5.48 7.97 -9.58
CA PHE A 255 6.05 6.78 -10.23
C PHE A 255 5.61 5.49 -9.53
N TYR A 256 5.61 5.49 -8.19
CA TYR A 256 5.17 4.35 -7.40
C TYR A 256 3.69 4.03 -7.66
N LEU A 257 2.80 5.03 -7.63
CA LEU A 257 1.35 4.83 -7.83
C LEU A 257 1.03 4.36 -9.25
N ASP A 258 1.70 4.91 -10.26
CA ASP A 258 1.56 4.45 -11.64
C ASP A 258 2.00 2.98 -11.80
N GLN A 259 3.07 2.55 -11.11
CA GLN A 259 3.61 1.21 -11.27
C GLN A 259 2.95 0.17 -10.36
N VAL A 260 2.55 0.52 -9.14
CA VAL A 260 1.96 -0.44 -8.19
C VAL A 260 0.58 -0.89 -8.61
N HIS A 261 -0.20 -0.03 -9.28
CA HIS A 261 -1.54 -0.34 -9.79
C HIS A 261 -1.54 -0.98 -11.19
N ARG A 262 -0.36 -1.23 -11.77
CA ARG A 262 -0.21 -2.04 -12.98
C ARG A 262 0.02 -3.49 -12.56
N PRO A 263 -0.95 -4.40 -12.74
CA PRO A 263 -0.82 -5.71 -12.13
C PRO A 263 0.23 -6.58 -12.84
N ARG A 264 0.97 -7.37 -12.06
CA ARG A 264 1.92 -8.39 -12.50
C ARG A 264 1.44 -9.76 -11.99
N HIS A 265 1.99 -10.82 -12.57
CA HIS A 265 1.78 -12.19 -12.09
C HIS A 265 3.11 -12.88 -11.84
N TYR A 266 3.29 -13.40 -10.64
CA TYR A 266 4.48 -14.16 -10.29
C TYR A 266 4.38 -15.58 -10.86
N LYS A 267 5.48 -16.03 -11.49
CA LYS A 267 5.49 -17.23 -12.33
C LYS A 267 5.02 -18.47 -11.58
N GLY A 268 4.15 -19.25 -12.22
CA GLY A 268 3.67 -20.51 -11.68
C GLY A 268 2.65 -20.36 -10.54
N GLY A 269 2.12 -19.15 -10.33
CA GLY A 269 1.11 -18.88 -9.29
C GLY A 269 1.63 -19.00 -7.86
N GLU A 270 2.96 -19.00 -7.67
CA GLU A 270 3.58 -18.90 -6.35
C GLU A 270 3.54 -17.45 -5.84
N SER A 271 3.77 -17.25 -4.53
CA SER A 271 3.90 -15.90 -3.97
C SER A 271 5.33 -15.38 -4.17
N ALA A 272 5.46 -14.19 -4.76
CA ALA A 272 6.74 -13.50 -4.88
C ALA A 272 7.42 -13.35 -3.50
N PRO A 273 8.74 -13.43 -3.33
CA PRO A 273 9.35 -13.23 -2.01
C PRO A 273 9.18 -11.77 -1.55
N LEU A 274 8.65 -11.53 -0.34
CA LEU A 274 8.58 -10.17 0.21
C LEU A 274 9.83 -9.85 1.03
N PHE A 275 10.19 -10.71 1.98
CA PHE A 275 11.42 -10.61 2.78
C PHE A 275 12.50 -11.59 2.33
N GLY A 276 12.12 -12.77 1.82
CA GLY A 276 13.06 -13.81 1.38
C GLY A 276 13.87 -14.44 2.52
N ASN A 277 13.37 -14.35 3.76
CA ASN A 277 14.03 -14.86 4.96
C ASN A 277 12.97 -15.43 5.95
N PHE A 278 13.33 -15.60 7.22
CA PHE A 278 12.44 -16.15 8.26
C PHE A 278 11.16 -15.34 8.52
N LEU A 279 11.06 -14.10 8.04
CA LEU A 279 9.85 -13.26 8.14
C LEU A 279 8.83 -13.56 7.04
N GLU A 280 9.21 -14.29 5.99
CA GLU A 280 8.33 -14.60 4.85
C GLU A 280 6.99 -15.25 5.25
N PRO A 281 6.95 -16.21 6.21
CA PRO A 281 5.69 -16.81 6.64
C PRO A 281 4.67 -15.80 7.20
N LEU A 282 5.13 -14.69 7.80
CA LEU A 282 4.23 -13.64 8.32
C LEU A 282 3.50 -12.86 7.22
N THR A 283 3.98 -12.98 5.98
CA THR A 283 3.45 -12.27 4.80
C THR A 283 2.44 -13.09 4.01
N LYS A 284 2.29 -14.38 4.36
CA LYS A 284 1.45 -15.33 3.63
C LYS A 284 0.25 -15.69 4.51
N THR A 285 -0.91 -15.16 4.16
CA THR A 285 -2.15 -15.40 4.89
C THR A 285 -3.13 -16.18 4.03
N PRO A 286 -3.30 -17.49 4.24
CA PRO A 286 -4.34 -18.27 3.59
C PRO A 286 -5.74 -17.75 3.94
N TRP A 287 -6.68 -17.80 2.98
CA TRP A 287 -8.05 -17.31 3.17
C TRP A 287 -8.78 -17.87 4.40
N TRP A 288 -8.54 -19.14 4.75
CA TRP A 288 -9.20 -19.82 5.86
C TRP A 288 -8.72 -19.34 7.23
N VAL A 289 -7.60 -18.62 7.32
CA VAL A 289 -7.11 -18.02 8.58
C VAL A 289 -8.11 -16.99 9.11
N ILE A 290 -8.74 -16.23 8.22
CA ILE A 290 -9.68 -15.15 8.61
C ILE A 290 -10.88 -15.71 9.39
N PRO A 291 -11.71 -16.63 8.86
CA PRO A 291 -12.84 -17.16 9.60
C PRO A 291 -12.42 -18.00 10.81
N THR A 292 -11.34 -18.79 10.71
CA THR A 292 -10.91 -19.66 11.82
C THR A 292 -10.44 -18.87 13.04
N LEU A 293 -9.75 -17.75 12.82
CA LEU A 293 -9.28 -16.89 13.90
C LEU A 293 -10.40 -15.99 14.45
N TRP A 294 -11.18 -15.34 13.58
CA TRP A 294 -12.06 -14.26 14.00
C TRP A 294 -13.49 -14.70 14.36
N LEU A 295 -14.03 -15.78 13.78
CA LEU A 295 -15.37 -16.27 14.15
C LEU A 295 -15.47 -16.68 15.63
N PRO A 296 -14.49 -17.40 16.23
CA PRO A 296 -14.53 -17.68 17.67
C PRO A 296 -14.52 -16.41 18.53
N CYS A 297 -13.75 -15.39 18.13
CA CYS A 297 -13.73 -14.10 18.83
C CYS A 297 -15.08 -13.39 18.75
N VAL A 298 -15.73 -13.40 17.58
CA VAL A 298 -17.09 -12.88 17.39
C VAL A 298 -18.09 -13.64 18.26
N GLY A 299 -18.05 -14.98 18.26
CA GLY A 299 -18.92 -15.82 19.07
C GLY A 299 -18.78 -15.56 20.56
N TYR A 300 -17.54 -15.48 21.05
CA TYR A 300 -17.27 -15.15 22.45
C TYR A 300 -17.74 -13.73 22.81
N GLY A 301 -17.47 -12.74 21.96
CA GLY A 301 -17.91 -11.37 22.18
C GLY A 301 -19.44 -11.23 22.22
N LEU A 302 -20.16 -11.96 21.35
CA LEU A 302 -21.62 -12.02 21.37
C LEU A 302 -22.17 -12.71 22.62
N TYR A 303 -21.53 -13.78 23.08
CA TYR A 303 -21.86 -14.41 24.35
C TYR A 303 -21.73 -13.41 25.51
N ARG A 304 -20.62 -12.67 25.59
CA ARG A 304 -20.42 -11.62 26.61
C ARG A 304 -21.41 -10.47 26.47
N ALA A 305 -21.80 -10.11 25.25
CA ALA A 305 -22.84 -9.11 25.03
C ALA A 305 -24.22 -9.59 25.52
N SER A 306 -24.55 -10.87 25.35
CA SER A 306 -25.82 -11.43 25.81
C SER A 306 -25.98 -11.49 27.33
N GLU A 307 -24.87 -11.51 28.09
CA GLU A 307 -24.92 -11.49 29.57
C GLU A 307 -25.48 -10.17 30.12
N GLY A 308 -25.36 -9.06 29.38
CA GLY A 308 -25.76 -7.73 29.85
C GLY A 308 -26.81 -7.01 28.99
N LEU A 309 -27.29 -7.64 27.91
CA LEU A 309 -28.41 -7.13 27.12
C LEU A 309 -29.70 -7.91 27.46
N PRO A 310 -30.86 -7.24 27.50
CA PRO A 310 -32.07 -7.81 28.09
C PRO A 310 -32.68 -8.95 27.28
N THR A 311 -32.49 -8.97 25.96
CA THR A 311 -33.08 -9.97 25.06
C THR A 311 -32.13 -10.30 23.91
N LEU A 312 -32.24 -11.53 23.39
CA LEU A 312 -31.48 -11.96 22.22
C LEU A 312 -31.79 -11.12 20.97
N SER A 313 -33.03 -10.64 20.82
CA SER A 313 -33.40 -9.73 19.72
C SER A 313 -32.66 -8.40 19.80
N THR A 314 -32.39 -7.89 21.00
CA THR A 314 -31.58 -6.67 21.19
C THR A 314 -30.13 -6.92 20.77
N VAL A 315 -29.55 -8.07 21.16
CA VAL A 315 -28.21 -8.48 20.72
C VAL A 315 -28.16 -8.57 19.19
N ALA A 316 -29.13 -9.26 18.59
CA ALA A 316 -29.24 -9.41 17.14
C ALA A 316 -29.40 -8.06 16.41
N GLY A 317 -30.15 -7.13 16.99
CA GLY A 317 -30.32 -5.78 16.45
C GLY A 317 -29.00 -5.00 16.41
N TYR A 318 -28.24 -4.98 17.51
CA TYR A 318 -26.92 -4.33 17.55
C TYR A 318 -25.91 -5.03 16.63
N PHE A 319 -25.94 -6.36 16.58
CA PHE A 319 -25.09 -7.13 15.66
C PHE A 319 -25.41 -6.78 14.20
N ALA A 320 -26.68 -6.80 13.80
CA ALA A 320 -27.10 -6.46 12.44
C ALA A 320 -26.74 -5.01 12.07
N PHE A 321 -26.89 -4.07 13.02
CA PHE A 321 -26.42 -2.70 12.83
C PHE A 321 -24.90 -2.63 12.62
N GLY A 322 -24.12 -3.42 13.37
CA GLY A 322 -22.68 -3.55 13.17
C GLY A 322 -22.30 -4.09 11.79
N VAL A 323 -23.01 -5.10 11.29
CA VAL A 323 -22.81 -5.65 9.94
C VAL A 323 -23.13 -4.60 8.86
N PHE A 324 -24.21 -3.85 9.03
CA PHE A 324 -24.53 -2.74 8.13
C PHE A 324 -23.43 -1.67 8.15
N LEU A 325 -23.00 -1.25 9.35
CA LEU A 325 -21.95 -0.25 9.53
C LEU A 325 -20.62 -0.70 8.90
N TRP A 326 -20.32 -2.01 8.94
CA TRP A 326 -19.15 -2.56 8.25
C TRP A 326 -19.14 -2.21 6.76
N THR A 327 -20.28 -2.32 6.06
CA THR A 327 -20.31 -2.02 4.61
C THR A 327 -19.89 -0.58 4.30
N PHE A 328 -20.19 0.35 5.21
CA PHE A 328 -19.75 1.74 5.09
C PHE A 328 -18.27 1.91 5.42
N ILE A 329 -17.79 1.22 6.46
CA ILE A 329 -16.37 1.20 6.84
C ILE A 329 -15.52 0.59 5.72
N GLU A 330 -15.95 -0.50 5.11
CA GLU A 330 -15.35 -1.12 3.93
C GLU A 330 -15.13 -0.07 2.84
N TYR A 331 -16.21 0.61 2.42
CA TYR A 331 -16.14 1.64 1.39
C TYR A 331 -15.14 2.75 1.76
N CYS A 332 -15.21 3.26 2.99
CA CYS A 332 -14.35 4.35 3.44
C CYS A 332 -12.88 3.93 3.54
N MET A 333 -12.59 2.74 4.07
CA MET A 333 -11.22 2.24 4.18
C MET A 333 -10.65 1.96 2.80
N HIS A 334 -11.42 1.33 1.92
CA HIS A 334 -10.95 1.03 0.58
C HIS A 334 -10.64 2.31 -0.20
N ARG A 335 -11.53 3.32 -0.14
CA ARG A 335 -11.36 4.58 -0.85
C ARG A 335 -10.33 5.53 -0.25
N PHE A 336 -10.30 5.70 1.08
CA PHE A 336 -9.54 6.79 1.71
C PHE A 336 -8.30 6.33 2.47
N LEU A 337 -8.09 5.02 2.65
CA LEU A 337 -6.91 4.47 3.31
C LEU A 337 -6.12 3.53 2.39
N PHE A 338 -6.81 2.61 1.71
CA PHE A 338 -6.17 1.66 0.80
C PHE A 338 -5.79 2.33 -0.52
N HIS A 339 -6.67 3.19 -1.06
CA HIS A 339 -6.39 4.11 -2.17
C HIS A 339 -6.08 5.53 -1.67
N LEU A 340 -5.09 5.65 -0.77
CA LEU A 340 -4.66 6.98 -0.31
C LEU A 340 -4.07 7.82 -1.47
N ASP A 341 -3.45 7.13 -2.45
CA ASP A 341 -3.04 7.61 -3.76
C ASP A 341 -2.48 9.05 -3.76
N ASP A 342 -3.22 10.02 -4.29
CA ASP A 342 -2.77 11.40 -4.42
C ASP A 342 -2.44 12.10 -3.08
N TYR A 343 -2.94 11.56 -1.96
CA TYR A 343 -2.65 12.04 -0.61
C TYR A 343 -1.50 11.27 0.07
N LEU A 344 -0.93 10.25 -0.59
CA LEU A 344 0.22 9.52 -0.09
C LEU A 344 1.38 10.50 0.11
N PRO A 345 2.10 10.48 1.25
CA PRO A 345 3.25 11.33 1.41
C PRO A 345 4.43 10.75 0.63
N ASP A 346 5.19 11.62 -0.05
CA ASP A 346 6.32 11.25 -0.89
C ASP A 346 7.56 10.88 -0.05
N ASN A 347 7.45 9.76 0.66
CA ASN A 347 8.53 9.20 1.45
C ASN A 347 8.43 7.68 1.54
N ARG A 348 9.56 7.03 1.81
CA ARG A 348 9.66 5.56 1.88
C ARG A 348 8.70 4.92 2.88
N VAL A 349 8.35 5.61 3.99
CA VAL A 349 7.48 5.05 5.02
C VAL A 349 6.04 5.00 4.52
N GLY A 350 5.56 6.09 3.92
CA GLY A 350 4.24 6.17 3.29
C GLY A 350 4.09 5.13 2.18
N ILE A 351 5.02 5.13 1.22
CA ILE A 351 5.04 4.18 0.09
C ILE A 351 5.05 2.73 0.59
N THR A 352 5.90 2.40 1.56
CA THR A 352 5.95 1.03 2.10
C THR A 352 4.68 0.66 2.85
N ALA A 353 4.10 1.59 3.62
CA ALA A 353 2.84 1.35 4.31
C ALA A 353 1.69 1.09 3.34
N HIS A 354 1.56 1.90 2.28
CA HIS A 354 0.59 1.70 1.21
C HIS A 354 0.79 0.35 0.52
N PHE A 355 2.03 -0.01 0.20
CA PHE A 355 2.35 -1.30 -0.42
C PHE A 355 1.89 -2.47 0.44
N LEU A 356 2.09 -2.43 1.76
CA LEU A 356 1.68 -3.50 2.67
C LEU A 356 0.18 -3.52 2.98
N LEU A 357 -0.50 -2.37 2.90
CA LEU A 357 -1.95 -2.25 3.16
C LEU A 357 -2.78 -2.75 1.99
N HIS A 358 -2.45 -2.33 0.77
CA HIS A 358 -3.24 -2.68 -0.41
C HIS A 358 -2.45 -2.73 -1.72
N GLY A 359 -1.38 -1.95 -1.86
CA GLY A 359 -0.62 -1.89 -3.10
C GLY A 359 -0.08 -3.24 -3.57
N ILE A 360 0.36 -4.12 -2.66
CA ILE A 360 0.82 -5.47 -3.03
C ILE A 360 -0.29 -6.33 -3.66
N HIS A 361 -1.55 -6.10 -3.28
CA HIS A 361 -2.68 -6.80 -3.86
C HIS A 361 -2.94 -6.31 -5.29
N HIS A 362 -2.97 -5.00 -5.54
CA HIS A 362 -3.06 -4.47 -6.91
C HIS A 362 -1.86 -4.87 -7.78
N TYR A 363 -0.67 -4.94 -7.19
CA TYR A 363 0.53 -5.32 -7.91
C TYR A 363 0.57 -6.82 -8.24
N LEU A 364 0.01 -7.69 -7.38
CA LEU A 364 -0.03 -9.14 -7.55
C LEU A 364 -1.43 -9.71 -7.21
N PRO A 365 -2.47 -9.41 -8.01
CA PRO A 365 -3.87 -9.67 -7.64
C PRO A 365 -4.22 -11.15 -7.52
N MET A 366 -3.51 -12.00 -8.26
CA MET A 366 -3.71 -13.45 -8.27
C MET A 366 -2.81 -14.21 -7.28
N ASP A 367 -2.10 -13.51 -6.37
CA ASP A 367 -1.36 -14.15 -5.28
C ASP A 367 -2.32 -14.53 -4.13
N LYS A 368 -2.64 -15.83 -4.06
CA LYS A 368 -3.58 -16.42 -3.10
C LYS A 368 -3.25 -16.15 -1.63
N TYR A 369 -1.99 -15.83 -1.30
CA TYR A 369 -1.57 -15.63 0.09
C TYR A 369 -1.42 -14.15 0.47
N ARG A 370 -1.63 -13.22 -0.48
CA ARG A 370 -1.43 -11.77 -0.30
C ARG A 370 -2.64 -10.91 -0.67
N LEU A 371 -3.82 -11.48 -0.48
CA LEU A 371 -5.09 -10.81 -0.71
C LEU A 371 -5.77 -10.46 0.61
N VAL A 372 -6.03 -11.48 1.45
CA VAL A 372 -6.71 -11.26 2.75
C VAL A 372 -5.79 -10.56 3.73
N MET A 373 -6.37 -9.77 4.64
CA MET A 373 -5.59 -8.98 5.58
C MET A 373 -4.87 -9.86 6.60
N PRO A 374 -3.54 -9.78 6.73
CA PRO A 374 -2.82 -10.52 7.75
C PRO A 374 -3.33 -10.14 9.14
N PRO A 375 -3.57 -11.10 10.06
CA PRO A 375 -4.13 -10.81 11.38
C PRO A 375 -3.39 -9.73 12.17
N THR A 376 -2.06 -9.67 12.03
CA THR A 376 -1.22 -8.64 12.67
C THR A 376 -1.61 -7.23 12.22
N LEU A 377 -1.82 -7.03 10.92
CA LEU A 377 -2.22 -5.74 10.36
C LEU A 377 -3.68 -5.43 10.69
N PHE A 378 -4.56 -6.44 10.61
CA PHE A 378 -5.96 -6.29 10.96
C PHE A 378 -6.16 -5.84 12.42
N VAL A 379 -5.41 -6.39 13.39
CA VAL A 379 -5.50 -5.94 14.80
C VAL A 379 -5.19 -4.45 14.93
N VAL A 380 -4.17 -3.95 14.23
CA VAL A 380 -3.80 -2.53 14.25
C VAL A 380 -4.94 -1.68 13.69
N LEU A 381 -5.54 -2.09 12.56
CA LEU A 381 -6.65 -1.38 11.93
C LEU A 381 -7.96 -1.46 12.73
N ALA A 382 -8.24 -2.59 13.38
CA ALA A 382 -9.48 -2.82 14.12
C ALA A 382 -9.49 -2.16 15.51
N THR A 383 -8.34 -2.02 16.16
CA THR A 383 -8.19 -1.40 17.49
C THR A 383 -8.82 0.00 17.62
N PRO A 384 -8.62 0.96 16.70
CA PRO A 384 -9.30 2.26 16.79
C PRO A 384 -10.83 2.13 16.68
N PHE A 385 -11.35 1.21 15.86
CA PHE A 385 -12.80 0.96 15.77
C PHE A 385 -13.38 0.33 17.04
N TRP A 386 -12.63 -0.53 17.74
CA TRP A 386 -13.03 -1.02 19.07
C TRP A 386 -13.23 0.13 20.06
N LYS A 387 -12.25 1.03 20.13
CA LYS A 387 -12.32 2.22 20.99
C LYS A 387 -13.46 3.15 20.58
N LEU A 388 -13.65 3.36 19.28
CA LEU A 388 -14.72 4.20 18.76
C LEU A 388 -16.11 3.63 19.11
N ALA A 389 -16.32 2.32 18.92
CA ALA A 389 -17.57 1.67 19.28
C ALA A 389 -17.88 1.87 20.78
N HIS A 390 -16.89 1.71 21.66
CA HIS A 390 -17.07 1.91 23.10
C HIS A 390 -17.24 3.39 23.50
N ALA A 391 -16.77 4.33 22.69
CA ALA A 391 -17.02 5.75 22.91
C ALA A 391 -18.45 6.14 22.49
N VAL A 392 -18.89 5.70 21.30
CA VAL A 392 -20.23 5.99 20.76
C VAL A 392 -21.32 5.31 21.58
N PHE A 393 -21.13 4.03 21.92
CA PHE A 393 -22.06 3.24 22.72
C PHE A 393 -21.63 3.21 24.21
N SER A 394 -21.09 4.32 24.71
CA SER A 394 -20.57 4.44 26.08
C SER A 394 -21.61 4.19 27.19
N TYR A 395 -22.90 4.26 26.87
CA TYR A 395 -23.99 3.93 27.78
C TYR A 395 -24.10 2.42 28.07
N SER A 396 -23.55 1.55 27.21
CA SER A 396 -23.58 0.09 27.42
C SER A 396 -22.40 -0.59 26.75
N TRP A 397 -21.49 -1.12 27.58
CA TRP A 397 -20.36 -1.93 27.13
C TRP A 397 -20.80 -3.15 26.29
N HIS A 398 -21.92 -3.77 26.67
CA HIS A 398 -22.46 -4.94 25.97
C HIS A 398 -23.03 -4.57 24.59
N ALA A 399 -23.68 -3.39 24.46
CA ALA A 399 -24.14 -2.89 23.17
C ALA A 399 -22.95 -2.56 22.25
N ALA A 400 -21.94 -1.85 22.76
CA ALA A 400 -20.71 -1.56 22.04
C ALA A 400 -20.03 -2.83 21.51
N THR A 401 -19.93 -3.85 22.37
CA THR A 401 -19.37 -5.16 22.04
C THR A 401 -20.19 -5.87 20.96
N ALA A 402 -21.52 -5.89 21.05
CA ALA A 402 -22.39 -6.51 20.04
C ALA A 402 -22.25 -5.83 18.65
N VAL A 403 -22.22 -4.50 18.61
CA VAL A 403 -22.00 -3.73 17.37
C VAL A 403 -20.62 -4.04 16.79
N TYR A 404 -19.56 -4.03 17.62
CA TYR A 404 -18.22 -4.35 17.15
C TYR A 404 -18.12 -5.78 16.62
N CYS A 405 -18.72 -6.76 17.30
CA CYS A 405 -18.79 -8.15 16.81
C CYS A 405 -19.52 -8.25 15.47
N GLY A 406 -20.59 -7.47 15.26
CA GLY A 406 -21.24 -7.32 13.96
C GLY A 406 -20.30 -6.77 12.89
N GLY A 407 -19.53 -5.74 13.24
CA GLY A 407 -18.51 -5.17 12.35
C GLY A 407 -17.43 -6.18 11.96
N ILE A 408 -16.88 -6.92 12.92
CA ILE A 408 -15.87 -7.96 12.67
C ILE A 408 -16.45 -9.12 11.85
N PHE A 409 -17.70 -9.51 12.08
CA PHE A 409 -18.37 -10.49 11.22
C PHE A 409 -18.52 -9.98 9.78
N GLY A 410 -18.93 -8.71 9.61
CA GLY A 410 -18.96 -8.05 8.31
C GLY A 410 -17.60 -8.08 7.61
N TYR A 411 -16.52 -7.80 8.35
CA TYR A 411 -15.14 -7.95 7.86
C TYR A 411 -14.81 -9.35 7.36
N ILE A 412 -15.16 -10.39 8.11
CA ILE A 412 -14.94 -11.78 7.69
C ILE A 412 -15.67 -12.05 6.37
N CYS A 413 -16.93 -11.60 6.25
CA CYS A 413 -17.68 -11.70 5.01
C CYS A 413 -17.02 -10.96 3.85
N TYR A 414 -16.52 -9.75 4.10
CA TYR A 414 -15.80 -8.95 3.11
C TYR A 414 -14.53 -9.64 2.61
N ASP A 415 -13.63 -10.06 3.51
CA ASP A 415 -12.33 -10.62 3.10
C ASP A 415 -12.50 -11.95 2.36
N LEU A 416 -13.46 -12.77 2.79
CA LEU A 416 -13.81 -14.00 2.08
C LEU A 416 -14.45 -13.71 0.71
N THR A 417 -15.37 -12.74 0.64
CA THR A 417 -15.94 -12.28 -0.63
C THR A 417 -14.83 -11.87 -1.57
N HIS A 418 -14.00 -10.93 -1.15
CA HIS A 418 -12.89 -10.39 -1.91
C HIS A 418 -11.97 -11.52 -2.43
N TYR A 419 -11.60 -12.45 -1.56
CA TYR A 419 -10.78 -13.60 -1.95
C TYR A 419 -11.41 -14.44 -3.06
N PHE A 420 -12.69 -14.77 -2.92
CA PHE A 420 -13.39 -15.62 -3.88
C PHE A 420 -13.77 -14.90 -5.17
N LEU A 421 -13.89 -13.56 -5.18
CA LEU A 421 -14.02 -12.78 -6.42
C LEU A 421 -12.81 -13.00 -7.34
N HIS A 422 -11.59 -13.05 -6.78
CA HIS A 422 -10.39 -13.31 -7.57
C HIS A 422 -10.20 -14.79 -7.93
N HIS A 423 -10.42 -15.70 -6.98
CA HIS A 423 -9.87 -17.06 -7.09
C HIS A 423 -10.87 -18.16 -7.41
N GLN A 424 -12.16 -17.86 -7.58
CA GLN A 424 -13.19 -18.87 -7.84
C GLN A 424 -14.11 -18.51 -9.01
N ASN A 425 -14.71 -19.57 -9.57
CA ASN A 425 -15.81 -19.45 -10.51
C ASN A 425 -17.12 -19.42 -9.72
N LEU A 426 -17.64 -18.21 -9.54
CA LEU A 426 -18.78 -17.95 -8.68
C LEU A 426 -20.13 -18.22 -9.38
N PRO A 427 -21.21 -18.45 -8.61
CA PRO A 427 -22.57 -18.58 -9.14
C PRO A 427 -23.00 -17.36 -9.96
N LEU A 428 -23.95 -17.54 -10.89
CA LEU A 428 -24.38 -16.51 -11.85
C LEU A 428 -24.73 -15.17 -11.19
N TRP A 429 -25.46 -15.19 -10.07
CA TRP A 429 -25.88 -13.97 -9.34
C TRP A 429 -24.73 -13.22 -8.66
N TYR A 430 -23.54 -13.82 -8.56
CA TYR A 430 -22.35 -13.22 -7.95
C TYR A 430 -21.25 -12.90 -8.97
N LYS A 431 -21.39 -13.40 -10.21
CA LYS A 431 -20.46 -13.10 -11.31
C LYS A 431 -20.42 -11.62 -11.66
N ASP A 432 -21.54 -10.91 -11.54
CA ASP A 432 -21.59 -9.47 -11.81
C ASP A 432 -20.75 -8.68 -10.80
N LEU A 433 -20.71 -9.13 -9.54
CA LEU A 433 -19.85 -8.53 -8.52
C LEU A 433 -18.37 -8.87 -8.76
N LYS A 434 -18.08 -10.12 -9.15
CA LYS A 434 -16.73 -10.53 -9.59
C LYS A 434 -16.23 -9.65 -10.73
N LYS A 435 -17.02 -9.53 -11.80
CA LYS A 435 -16.67 -8.70 -12.96
C LYS A 435 -16.39 -7.26 -12.55
N TYR A 436 -17.25 -6.70 -11.71
CA TYR A 436 -17.11 -5.32 -11.22
C TYR A 436 -15.82 -5.11 -10.43
N HIS A 437 -15.53 -6.00 -9.48
CA HIS A 437 -14.31 -5.89 -8.69
C HIS A 437 -13.05 -6.16 -9.51
N LEU A 438 -13.08 -7.08 -10.48
CA LEU A 438 -11.93 -7.29 -11.36
C LEU A 438 -11.71 -6.08 -12.28
N GLN A 439 -12.78 -5.42 -12.76
CA GLN A 439 -12.65 -4.17 -13.50
C GLN A 439 -11.97 -3.08 -12.68
N HIS A 440 -12.18 -3.03 -11.37
CA HIS A 440 -11.42 -2.12 -10.50
C HIS A 440 -9.89 -2.41 -10.54
N HIS A 441 -9.47 -3.66 -10.69
CA HIS A 441 -8.05 -4.04 -10.80
C HIS A 441 -7.44 -3.83 -12.18
N PHE A 442 -8.11 -4.25 -13.25
CA PHE A 442 -7.53 -4.23 -14.60
C PHE A 442 -7.99 -3.05 -15.47
N LEU A 443 -9.08 -2.36 -15.12
CA LEU A 443 -9.60 -1.21 -15.85
C LEU A 443 -9.30 0.07 -15.07
N ASP A 444 -10.03 0.35 -13.99
CA ASP A 444 -9.95 1.64 -13.29
C ASP A 444 -10.00 1.49 -11.77
N TYR A 445 -8.87 1.74 -11.12
CA TYR A 445 -8.74 1.61 -9.66
C TYR A 445 -9.22 2.85 -8.89
N GLU A 446 -9.57 3.95 -9.58
CA GLU A 446 -10.12 5.17 -8.94
C GLU A 446 -11.63 5.08 -8.70
N LEU A 447 -12.27 3.99 -9.15
CA LEU A 447 -13.70 3.72 -9.03
C LEU A 447 -13.92 2.28 -8.54
N GLY A 448 -15.13 1.97 -8.07
CA GLY A 448 -15.48 0.60 -7.69
C GLY A 448 -14.92 0.14 -6.35
N PHE A 449 -14.97 1.01 -5.33
CA PHE A 449 -14.45 0.72 -3.99
C PHE A 449 -15.32 -0.26 -3.21
N GLY A 450 -16.58 -0.48 -3.60
CA GLY A 450 -17.45 -1.47 -2.97
C GLY A 450 -17.11 -2.90 -3.41
N VAL A 451 -16.68 -3.76 -2.48
CA VAL A 451 -16.30 -5.15 -2.77
C VAL A 451 -17.43 -6.11 -2.42
N THR A 452 -18.12 -5.92 -1.29
CA THR A 452 -19.30 -6.72 -0.91
C THR A 452 -20.55 -6.30 -1.66
N SER A 453 -20.65 -5.01 -2.02
CA SER A 453 -21.76 -4.46 -2.79
C SER A 453 -21.39 -3.12 -3.44
N ARG A 454 -22.10 -2.75 -4.52
CA ARG A 454 -21.98 -1.45 -5.18
C ARG A 454 -22.79 -0.33 -4.51
N PHE A 455 -23.39 -0.60 -3.36
CA PHE A 455 -24.36 0.30 -2.74
C PHE A 455 -23.75 1.67 -2.46
N TRP A 456 -22.60 1.71 -1.78
CA TRP A 456 -21.93 2.96 -1.44
C TRP A 456 -21.29 3.65 -2.65
N ASP A 457 -20.84 2.90 -3.65
CA ASP A 457 -20.39 3.47 -4.92
C ASP A 457 -21.49 4.27 -5.62
N ARG A 458 -22.73 3.77 -5.62
CA ARG A 458 -23.88 4.51 -6.18
C ARG A 458 -24.23 5.75 -5.37
N ILE A 459 -24.19 5.64 -4.04
CA ILE A 459 -24.51 6.76 -3.15
C ILE A 459 -23.49 7.89 -3.30
N PHE A 460 -22.20 7.56 -3.47
CA PHE A 460 -21.10 8.53 -3.53
C PHE A 460 -20.56 8.80 -4.94
N GLY A 461 -21.21 8.27 -5.98
CA GLY A 461 -20.86 8.53 -7.38
C GLY A 461 -19.52 7.95 -7.83
N THR A 462 -19.11 6.80 -7.28
CA THR A 462 -17.86 6.10 -7.63
C THR A 462 -18.11 4.75 -8.31
N GLU A 463 -19.28 4.54 -8.93
CA GLU A 463 -19.58 3.31 -9.67
C GLU A 463 -18.78 3.24 -10.98
N LEU A 464 -18.14 2.10 -11.24
CA LEU A 464 -17.47 1.83 -12.51
C LEU A 464 -18.47 1.90 -13.66
N GLN A 465 -18.16 2.72 -14.66
CA GLN A 465 -18.97 2.79 -15.86
C GLN A 465 -18.78 1.49 -16.68
N PRO A 466 -19.86 0.93 -17.24
CA PRO A 466 -19.73 -0.22 -18.12
C PRO A 466 -18.84 0.18 -19.32
N PRO A 467 -17.89 -0.68 -19.74
CA PRO A 467 -17.07 -0.40 -20.90
C PRO A 467 -17.98 -0.20 -22.12
N PRO A 468 -17.63 0.68 -23.08
CA PRO A 468 -18.42 0.91 -24.26
C PRO A 468 -18.68 -0.44 -24.96
N MET A 469 -19.95 -0.77 -25.18
CA MET A 469 -20.30 -1.97 -25.93
C MET A 469 -19.62 -1.88 -27.30
N LYS A 470 -18.80 -2.89 -27.64
CA LYS A 470 -18.39 -3.08 -29.03
C LYS A 470 -19.67 -3.19 -29.86
N MET A 471 -20.00 -2.17 -30.64
CA MET A 471 -21.03 -2.30 -31.67
C MET A 471 -20.54 -3.43 -32.59
N LYS A 472 -21.31 -4.51 -32.64
CA LYS A 472 -21.01 -5.66 -33.49
C LYS A 472 -21.20 -5.33 -34.95
#